data_AF-A0A7C5YPJ3-F1
#
_entry.id   AF-A0A7C5YPJ3-F1
#
_cell.length_a   1.000
_cell.length_b   1.000
_cell.length_c   1.000
_cell.angle_alpha   90.00
_cell.angle_beta   90.00
_cell.angle_gamma   90.00
#
_symmetry.space_group_name_H-M   'P 1'
#
loop_
_entity.id
_entity.type
_entity.pdbx_description
1 polymer ?
#
loop_
_entity_poly.entity_id
_entity_poly.type
_entity_poly.pdbx_seq_one_letter_code
_entity_poly.pdbx_strand_id
1 'polypeptide(L)'
;VDKTKILLDAGVEVNALSVITDFSAQFPEEIYQFHKQLGLNFMQFIPCLEPDPKAPNQPTDFSVPAKAFGKFLCKVFELWKKDFISGMPTTSIRFFDSLFYHYVGLEPPECTLLKQCGNYIVVEHNGQVYSCDFYVDPEWKLGNLQSQRLVELLNSEKQIIFGKRKSNLSEECQRCKWLNYCYGACPRERLTENQSQLCLGYKMFFEYADSELKALAGKWKAETERKVPIKRDDLNKRTPGRNDPCPCGSGLKYKKCCGR
;
A
#
# COMPACT_ATOMS: atom_id res chain seq x y z
N VAL A 1 18.05 18.31 -3.53
CA VAL A 1 18.80 17.72 -4.65
C VAL A 1 20.12 17.14 -4.16
N ASP A 2 20.98 17.93 -3.51
CA ASP A 2 22.33 17.46 -3.11
C ASP A 2 22.34 16.23 -2.20
N LYS A 3 21.49 16.19 -1.17
CA LYS A 3 21.37 15.01 -0.28
C LYS A 3 20.89 13.76 -1.02
N THR A 4 19.94 13.92 -1.95
CA THR A 4 19.45 12.83 -2.80
C THR A 4 20.59 12.24 -3.62
N LYS A 5 21.39 13.11 -4.25
CA LYS A 5 22.54 12.68 -5.05
C LYS A 5 23.57 11.95 -4.20
N ILE A 6 23.90 12.44 -3.00
CA ILE A 6 24.82 11.76 -2.08
C ILE A 6 24.35 10.34 -1.75
N LEU A 7 23.05 10.16 -1.47
CA LEU A 7 22.50 8.84 -1.15
C LEU A 7 22.54 7.90 -2.36
N LEU A 8 22.17 8.40 -3.54
CA LEU A 8 22.18 7.61 -4.78
C LEU A 8 23.59 7.24 -5.22
N ASP A 9 24.54 8.18 -5.18
CA ASP A 9 25.95 7.93 -5.52
C ASP A 9 26.59 6.91 -4.56
N ALA A 10 26.10 6.84 -3.32
CA ALA A 10 26.49 5.83 -2.33
C ALA A 10 25.75 4.48 -2.47
N GLY A 11 24.83 4.34 -3.44
CA GLY A 11 24.07 3.11 -3.66
C GLY A 11 22.99 2.83 -2.60
N VAL A 12 22.50 3.86 -1.91
CA VAL A 12 21.42 3.72 -0.92
C VAL A 12 20.06 3.66 -1.63
N GLU A 13 19.26 2.66 -1.29
CA GLU A 13 17.85 2.58 -1.73
C GLU A 13 17.03 3.70 -1.09
N VAL A 14 16.37 4.50 -1.93
CA VAL A 14 15.66 5.71 -1.50
C VAL A 14 14.27 5.79 -2.13
N ASN A 15 13.32 6.31 -1.35
CA ASN A 15 11.98 6.65 -1.80
C ASN A 15 11.75 8.16 -1.70
N ALA A 16 10.96 8.70 -2.60
CA ALA A 16 10.42 10.05 -2.51
C ALA A 16 9.15 10.06 -1.65
N LEU A 17 9.13 10.89 -0.60
CA LEU A 17 7.92 11.20 0.16
C LEU A 17 7.52 12.65 -0.14
N SER A 18 6.34 12.84 -0.72
CA SER A 18 5.83 14.15 -1.15
C SER A 18 4.46 14.42 -0.53
N VAL A 19 4.35 15.52 0.21
CA VAL A 19 3.07 15.99 0.75
C VAL A 19 2.33 16.77 -0.32
N ILE A 20 1.07 16.39 -0.57
CA ILE A 20 0.19 17.01 -1.55
C ILE A 20 -0.73 17.99 -0.84
N THR A 21 -0.54 19.28 -1.09
CA THR A 21 -1.31 20.40 -0.54
C THR A 21 -2.32 20.91 -1.55
N ASP A 22 -3.10 21.92 -1.17
CA ASP A 22 -3.93 22.72 -2.09
C ASP A 22 -3.16 23.26 -3.31
N PHE A 23 -1.91 23.69 -3.09
CA PHE A 23 -1.02 24.22 -4.11
C PHE A 23 -0.38 23.11 -4.94
N SER A 24 0.29 22.16 -4.30
CA SER A 24 1.09 21.16 -5.03
C SER A 24 0.24 20.16 -5.81
N ALA A 25 -1.03 19.97 -5.44
CA ALA A 25 -1.99 19.17 -6.21
C ALA A 25 -2.22 19.69 -7.64
N GLN A 26 -1.87 20.95 -7.92
CA GLN A 26 -2.02 21.57 -9.24
C GLN A 26 -0.90 21.18 -10.21
N PHE A 27 0.21 20.59 -9.72
CA PHE A 27 1.42 20.31 -10.50
C PHE A 27 1.83 18.82 -10.50
N PRO A 28 0.90 17.86 -10.73
CA PRO A 28 1.22 16.43 -10.68
C PRO A 28 2.32 16.01 -11.65
N GLU A 29 2.34 16.59 -12.85
CA GLU A 29 3.32 16.24 -13.88
C GLU A 29 4.72 16.74 -13.55
N GLU A 30 4.83 17.99 -13.10
CA GLU A 30 6.11 18.56 -12.66
C GLU A 30 6.69 17.78 -11.49
N ILE A 31 5.86 17.48 -10.48
CA ILE A 31 6.26 16.71 -9.30
C ILE A 31 6.73 15.30 -9.72
N TYR A 32 5.96 14.60 -10.55
CA TYR A 32 6.31 13.26 -11.01
C TYR A 32 7.62 13.25 -11.81
N GLN A 33 7.77 14.15 -12.78
CA GLN A 33 8.96 14.23 -13.62
C GLN A 33 10.18 14.67 -12.84
N PHE A 34 10.03 15.60 -11.89
CA PHE A 34 11.12 16.02 -11.01
C PHE A 34 11.72 14.84 -10.24
N HIS A 35 10.88 14.01 -9.61
CA HIS A 35 11.36 12.82 -8.89
C HIS A 35 12.05 11.83 -9.83
N LYS A 36 11.42 11.53 -10.97
CA LYS A 36 11.97 10.60 -11.95
C LYS A 36 13.32 11.06 -12.51
N GLN A 37 13.46 12.33 -12.85
CA GLN A 37 14.72 12.92 -13.35
C GLN A 37 15.85 12.86 -12.33
N LEU A 38 15.53 12.89 -11.03
CA LEU A 38 16.48 12.71 -9.95
C LEU A 38 16.81 11.24 -9.67
N GLY A 39 16.20 10.27 -10.37
CA GLY A 39 16.37 8.84 -10.11
C GLY A 39 15.51 8.31 -8.96
N LEU A 40 14.59 9.11 -8.43
CA LEU A 40 13.67 8.71 -7.35
C LEU A 40 12.45 7.98 -7.93
N ASN A 41 12.65 6.74 -8.37
CA ASN A 41 11.63 5.96 -9.07
C ASN A 41 10.57 5.35 -8.14
N PHE A 42 10.81 5.30 -6.82
CA PHE A 42 9.84 4.87 -5.81
C PHE A 42 9.22 6.10 -5.13
N MET A 43 7.94 6.36 -5.38
CA MET A 43 7.28 7.60 -4.99
C MET A 43 6.06 7.34 -4.10
N GLN A 44 5.95 8.14 -3.05
CA GLN A 44 4.81 8.18 -2.15
C GLN A 44 4.25 9.59 -2.10
N PHE A 45 2.98 9.73 -2.50
CA PHE A 45 2.23 10.98 -2.43
C PHE A 45 1.26 10.92 -1.25
N ILE A 46 1.47 11.78 -0.25
CA ILE A 46 0.74 11.80 1.01
C ILE A 46 -0.20 13.02 0.97
N PRO A 47 -1.53 12.84 1.01
CA PRO A 47 -2.43 13.98 1.02
C PRO A 47 -2.28 14.77 2.33
N CYS A 48 -2.13 16.09 2.22
CA CYS A 48 -2.19 16.99 3.36
C CYS A 48 -3.65 17.18 3.77
N LEU A 49 -3.99 16.80 4.99
CA LEU A 49 -5.33 17.03 5.55
C LEU A 49 -5.22 17.33 7.04
N GLU A 50 -5.12 18.62 7.36
CA GLU A 50 -5.02 19.11 8.72
C GLU A 50 -6.33 19.78 9.16
N PRO A 51 -6.92 19.40 10.30
CA PRO A 51 -8.08 20.08 10.87
C PRO A 51 -7.74 21.53 11.23
N ASP A 52 -8.64 22.46 10.96
CA ASP A 52 -8.48 23.85 11.39
C ASP A 52 -8.51 23.93 12.93
N PRO A 53 -7.48 24.50 13.59
CA PRO A 53 -7.48 24.67 15.04
C PRO A 53 -8.68 25.44 15.60
N LYS A 54 -9.28 26.34 14.81
CA LYS A 54 -10.47 27.12 15.16
C LYS A 54 -11.78 26.43 14.79
N ALA A 55 -11.75 25.52 13.82
CA ALA A 55 -12.90 24.74 13.38
C ALA A 55 -12.47 23.28 13.08
N PRO A 56 -12.29 22.43 14.11
CA PRO A 56 -11.68 21.09 13.94
C PRO A 56 -12.45 20.12 13.05
N ASN A 57 -13.70 20.46 12.70
CA ASN A 57 -14.52 19.72 11.75
C ASN A 57 -14.28 20.14 10.29
N GLN A 58 -13.40 21.11 10.04
CA GLN A 58 -13.05 21.62 8.72
C GLN A 58 -11.55 21.46 8.48
N PRO A 59 -11.14 21.24 7.22
CA PRO A 59 -9.74 21.27 6.86
C PRO A 59 -9.19 22.70 6.86
N THR A 60 -7.90 22.84 7.11
CA THR A 60 -7.13 24.08 6.89
C THR A 60 -7.01 24.42 5.40
N ASP A 61 -6.70 25.68 5.07
CA ASP A 61 -6.59 26.16 3.69
C ASP A 61 -5.49 25.47 2.87
N PHE A 62 -4.40 25.02 3.52
CA PHE A 62 -3.31 24.30 2.85
C PHE A 62 -3.58 22.79 2.69
N SER A 63 -4.67 22.29 3.26
CA SER A 63 -5.11 20.91 3.04
C SER A 63 -5.56 20.72 1.60
N VAL A 64 -5.25 19.57 1.01
CA VAL A 64 -5.64 19.31 -0.38
C VAL A 64 -7.16 19.15 -0.51
N PRO A 65 -7.84 19.93 -1.39
CA PRO A 65 -9.24 19.70 -1.66
C PRO A 65 -9.47 18.33 -2.31
N ALA A 66 -10.52 17.61 -1.90
CA ALA A 66 -10.81 16.26 -2.38
C ALA A 66 -10.78 16.13 -3.92
N LYS A 67 -11.40 17.08 -4.63
CA LYS A 67 -11.44 17.11 -6.09
C LYS A 67 -10.07 17.35 -6.71
N ALA A 68 -9.24 18.20 -6.09
CA ALA A 68 -7.88 18.46 -6.54
C ALA A 68 -7.02 17.20 -6.35
N PHE A 69 -7.14 16.52 -5.21
CA PHE A 69 -6.45 15.25 -4.96
C PHE A 69 -6.86 14.15 -5.94
N GLY A 70 -8.16 14.02 -6.24
CA GLY A 70 -8.64 13.09 -7.26
C GLY A 70 -8.04 13.35 -8.65
N LYS A 71 -7.99 14.62 -9.08
CA LYS A 71 -7.33 15.02 -10.34
C LYS A 71 -5.84 14.70 -10.33
N PHE A 72 -5.16 14.99 -9.21
CA PHE A 72 -3.75 14.67 -9.01
C PHE A 72 -3.51 13.17 -9.20
N LEU A 73 -4.26 12.31 -8.50
CA LEU A 73 -4.13 10.84 -8.62
C LEU A 73 -4.37 10.35 -10.05
N CYS A 74 -5.42 10.83 -10.72
CA CYS A 74 -5.69 10.45 -12.12
C CYS A 74 -4.54 10.83 -13.05
N LYS A 75 -3.98 12.04 -12.90
CA LYS A 75 -2.87 12.50 -13.74
C LYS A 75 -1.58 11.74 -13.45
N VAL A 76 -1.27 11.45 -12.18
CA VAL A 76 -0.12 10.60 -11.81
C VAL A 76 -0.29 9.18 -12.37
N PHE A 77 -1.50 8.62 -12.34
CA PHE A 77 -1.78 7.31 -12.93
C PHE A 77 -1.59 7.31 -14.45
N GLU A 78 -2.04 8.36 -15.14
CA GLU A 78 -1.79 8.55 -16.57
C GLU A 78 -0.28 8.52 -16.90
N LEU A 79 0.53 9.24 -16.12
CA LEU A 79 1.98 9.31 -16.31
C LEU A 79 2.65 7.96 -16.00
N TRP A 80 2.29 7.33 -14.89
CA TRP A 80 2.77 6.00 -14.51
C TRP A 80 2.50 4.95 -15.59
N LYS A 81 1.30 4.97 -16.20
CA LYS A 81 0.97 4.05 -17.32
C LYS A 81 1.84 4.26 -18.56
N LYS A 82 2.20 5.51 -18.86
CA LYS A 82 3.08 5.84 -19.99
C LYS A 82 4.53 5.41 -19.77
N ASP A 83 4.87 5.08 -18.54
CA ASP A 83 6.22 4.74 -18.11
C ASP A 83 6.51 3.23 -18.08
N PHE A 84 5.65 2.42 -18.70
CA PHE A 84 5.88 1.00 -18.86
C PHE A 84 6.87 0.73 -20.01
N ILE A 85 7.95 0.00 -19.71
CA ILE A 85 8.91 -0.49 -20.69
C ILE A 85 8.85 -2.02 -20.68
N SER A 86 8.66 -2.63 -21.85
CA SER A 86 8.55 -4.08 -21.99
C SER A 86 7.51 -4.73 -21.07
N GLY A 87 6.41 -4.02 -20.81
CA GLY A 87 5.32 -4.48 -19.94
C GLY A 87 5.55 -4.30 -18.44
N MET A 88 6.68 -3.72 -18.03
CA MET A 88 7.01 -3.44 -16.63
C MET A 88 7.02 -1.93 -16.35
N PRO A 89 6.45 -1.45 -15.23
CA PRO A 89 6.53 -0.04 -14.86
C PRO A 89 7.99 0.33 -14.54
N THR A 90 8.42 1.52 -14.97
CA THR A 90 9.74 2.07 -14.59
C THR A 90 9.72 2.86 -13.28
N THR A 91 8.52 3.09 -12.73
CA THR A 91 8.31 3.77 -11.44
C THR A 91 7.33 2.99 -10.58
N SER A 92 7.51 3.10 -9.26
CA SER A 92 6.63 2.54 -8.24
C SER A 92 5.91 3.67 -7.55
N ILE A 93 4.58 3.65 -7.58
CA ILE A 93 3.75 4.63 -6.88
C ILE A 93 3.05 3.88 -5.74
N ARG A 94 3.46 4.16 -4.50
CA ARG A 94 3.07 3.38 -3.30
C ARG A 94 1.57 3.09 -3.24
N PHE A 95 0.73 4.09 -3.50
CA PHE A 95 -0.72 3.95 -3.46
C PHE A 95 -1.26 3.01 -4.55
N PHE A 96 -0.74 3.10 -5.78
CA PHE A 96 -1.17 2.23 -6.89
C PHE A 96 -0.71 0.81 -6.68
N ASP A 97 0.55 0.63 -6.27
CA ASP A 97 1.13 -0.68 -5.98
C ASP A 97 0.33 -1.37 -4.88
N SER A 98 0.03 -0.66 -3.79
CA SER A 98 -0.76 -1.19 -2.67
C SER A 98 -2.20 -1.48 -3.07
N LEU A 99 -2.84 -0.59 -3.83
CA LEU A 99 -4.21 -0.79 -4.31
C LEU A 99 -4.33 -2.00 -5.23
N PHE A 100 -3.31 -2.27 -6.04
CA PHE A 100 -3.32 -3.39 -6.99
C PHE A 100 -3.49 -4.76 -6.29
N TYR A 101 -3.08 -4.90 -5.03
CA TYR A 101 -3.31 -6.11 -4.23
C TYR A 101 -4.79 -6.48 -4.18
N HIS A 102 -5.69 -5.50 -4.00
CA HIS A 102 -7.13 -5.76 -4.01
C HIS A 102 -7.61 -6.33 -5.36
N TYR A 103 -7.08 -5.83 -6.47
CA TYR A 103 -7.43 -6.30 -7.82
C TYR A 103 -6.96 -7.74 -8.09
N VAL A 104 -5.87 -8.16 -7.43
CA VAL A 104 -5.37 -9.54 -7.51
C VAL A 104 -5.90 -10.46 -6.40
N GLY A 105 -6.73 -9.96 -5.49
CA GLY A 105 -7.34 -10.75 -4.41
C GLY A 105 -6.40 -11.00 -3.22
N LEU A 106 -5.40 -10.14 -3.04
CA LEU A 106 -4.45 -10.17 -1.94
C LEU A 106 -4.74 -9.02 -0.96
N GLU A 107 -4.26 -9.17 0.28
CA GLU A 107 -4.31 -8.09 1.27
C GLU A 107 -3.25 -7.02 0.96
N PRO A 108 -3.61 -5.73 0.92
CA PRO A 108 -2.67 -4.66 0.60
C PRO A 108 -1.69 -4.41 1.76
N PRO A 109 -0.45 -3.98 1.46
CA PRO A 109 0.53 -3.65 2.49
C PRO A 109 0.27 -2.31 3.20
N GLU A 110 -0.65 -1.49 2.70
CA GLU A 110 -0.93 -0.15 3.23
C GLU A 110 -2.10 -0.15 4.22
N CYS A 111 -1.88 0.34 5.44
CA CYS A 111 -2.88 0.35 6.51
C CYS A 111 -4.16 1.13 6.14
N THR A 112 -4.05 2.13 5.27
CA THR A 112 -5.16 2.96 4.75
C THR A 112 -6.13 2.13 3.90
N LEU A 113 -5.68 1.01 3.33
CA LEU A 113 -6.45 0.11 2.46
C LEU A 113 -6.90 -1.19 3.16
N LEU A 114 -6.64 -1.34 4.47
CA LEU A 114 -7.08 -2.49 5.26
C LEU A 114 -8.48 -2.30 5.87
N LYS A 115 -9.15 -3.38 6.27
CA LYS A 115 -10.47 -3.33 6.95
C LYS A 115 -10.42 -2.68 8.34
N GLN A 116 -9.28 -2.81 9.00
CA GLN A 116 -9.05 -2.38 10.39
C GLN A 116 -7.71 -1.63 10.50
N CYS A 117 -7.60 -0.77 11.49
CA CYS A 117 -6.34 -0.14 11.89
C CYS A 117 -5.57 -1.03 12.89
N GLY A 118 -4.42 -0.54 13.35
CA GLY A 118 -3.71 -1.14 14.50
C GLY A 118 -2.78 -2.30 14.15
N ASN A 119 -2.39 -2.45 12.88
CA ASN A 119 -1.43 -3.45 12.42
C ASN A 119 0.04 -3.10 12.72
N TYR A 120 0.29 -1.91 13.29
CA TYR A 120 1.59 -1.48 13.80
C TYR A 120 1.39 -0.61 15.04
N ILE A 121 2.49 -0.20 15.66
CA ILE A 121 2.54 0.67 16.84
C ILE A 121 3.70 1.66 16.71
N VAL A 122 3.58 2.79 17.39
CA VAL A 122 4.62 3.83 17.46
C VAL A 122 5.33 3.73 18.79
N VAL A 123 6.65 3.85 18.79
CA VAL A 123 7.47 3.93 20.00
C VAL A 123 8.17 5.28 19.99
N GLU A 124 7.84 6.13 20.96
CA GLU A 124 8.47 7.43 21.15
C GLU A 124 9.85 7.29 21.82
N HIS A 125 10.65 8.34 21.74
CA HIS A 125 12.03 8.35 22.26
C HIS A 125 12.15 8.02 23.76
N ASN A 126 11.07 8.22 24.53
CA ASN A 126 10.97 7.92 25.96
C ASN A 126 10.44 6.50 26.27
N GLY A 127 10.30 5.66 25.24
CA GLY A 127 9.77 4.30 25.33
C GLY A 127 8.25 4.21 25.38
N GLN A 128 7.51 5.32 25.40
CA GLN A 128 6.05 5.28 25.36
C GLN A 128 5.56 4.72 24.03
N VAL A 129 4.56 3.85 24.09
CA VAL A 129 4.02 3.14 22.93
C VAL A 129 2.60 3.59 22.64
N TYR A 130 2.30 3.87 21.38
CA TYR A 130 1.02 4.39 20.89
C TYR A 130 0.50 3.57 19.71
N SER A 131 -0.80 3.68 19.42
CA SER A 131 -1.47 2.90 18.38
C SER A 131 -1.09 3.27 16.94
N CYS A 132 -0.74 4.53 16.66
CA CYS A 132 -0.52 5.06 15.31
C CYS A 132 0.18 6.42 15.39
N ASP A 133 0.94 6.78 14.36
CA ASP A 133 1.64 8.07 14.21
C ASP A 133 0.70 9.30 14.20
N PHE A 134 -0.55 9.13 13.79
CA PHE A 134 -1.57 10.18 13.87
C PHE A 134 -2.26 10.29 15.25
N TYR A 135 -2.02 9.34 16.16
CA TYR A 135 -2.70 9.22 17.44
C TYR A 135 -1.68 9.06 18.58
N VAL A 136 -0.73 10.00 18.65
CA VAL A 136 0.28 10.10 19.72
C VAL A 136 -0.25 11.00 20.84
N ASP A 137 -1.38 10.60 21.41
CA ASP A 137 -2.08 11.32 22.47
C ASP A 137 -2.37 10.39 23.66
N PRO A 138 -2.69 10.92 24.85
CA PRO A 138 -2.94 10.09 26.03
C PRO A 138 -4.07 9.07 25.86
N GLU A 139 -5.08 9.37 25.03
CA GLU A 139 -6.19 8.46 24.76
C GLU A 139 -5.70 7.19 24.08
N TRP A 140 -4.71 7.27 23.18
CA TRP A 140 -4.19 6.12 22.41
C TRP A 140 -2.82 5.59 22.85
N LYS A 141 -2.33 6.02 24.02
CA LYS A 141 -1.17 5.41 24.67
C LYS A 141 -1.46 3.97 25.11
N LEU A 142 -0.67 3.01 24.62
CA LEU A 142 -0.77 1.59 24.92
C LEU A 142 0.04 1.19 26.16
N GLY A 143 1.20 1.83 26.38
CA GLY A 143 2.11 1.46 27.48
C GLY A 143 3.50 2.07 27.37
N ASN A 144 4.49 1.39 27.94
CA ASN A 144 5.92 1.73 27.79
C ASN A 144 6.75 0.46 27.55
N LEU A 145 7.64 0.50 26.56
CA LEU A 145 8.53 -0.60 26.17
C LEU A 145 9.51 -1.01 27.28
N GLN A 146 9.81 -0.10 28.21
CA GLN A 146 10.71 -0.36 29.34
C GLN A 146 10.08 -1.28 30.39
N SER A 147 8.75 -1.40 30.43
CA SER A 147 8.02 -2.15 31.45
C SER A 147 7.09 -3.24 30.90
N GLN A 148 6.80 -3.25 29.58
CA GLN A 148 5.84 -4.17 28.97
C GLN A 148 6.39 -4.74 27.66
N ARG A 149 5.98 -5.98 27.32
CA ARG A 149 6.44 -6.61 26.07
C ARG A 149 5.69 -6.05 24.87
N LEU A 150 6.40 -5.81 23.77
CA LEU A 150 5.82 -5.26 22.54
C LEU A 150 4.62 -6.08 22.02
N VAL A 151 4.70 -7.41 22.11
CA VAL A 151 3.63 -8.32 21.69
C VAL A 151 2.36 -8.17 22.51
N GLU A 152 2.47 -7.84 23.81
CA GLU A 152 1.32 -7.61 24.68
C GLU A 152 0.65 -6.27 24.36
N LEU A 153 1.45 -5.24 24.06
CA LEU A 153 0.96 -3.93 23.66
C LEU A 153 0.24 -3.99 22.30
N LEU A 154 0.84 -4.68 21.32
CA LEU A 154 0.28 -4.86 19.98
C LEU A 154 -1.03 -5.68 19.98
N ASN A 155 -1.19 -6.61 20.92
CA ASN A 155 -2.40 -7.45 21.04
C ASN A 155 -3.30 -7.02 22.22
N SER A 156 -3.10 -5.82 22.75
CA SER A 156 -3.90 -5.31 23.86
C SER A 156 -5.34 -5.03 23.45
N GLU A 157 -6.27 -5.10 24.41
CA GLU A 157 -7.68 -4.74 24.18
C GLU A 157 -7.81 -3.33 23.60
N LYS A 158 -6.99 -2.39 24.09
CA LYS A 158 -6.95 -1.01 23.62
C LYS A 158 -6.56 -0.91 22.13
N GLN A 159 -5.58 -1.69 21.69
CA GLN A 159 -5.19 -1.75 20.27
C GLN A 159 -6.28 -2.37 19.39
N ILE A 160 -6.97 -3.40 19.90
CA ILE A 160 -8.12 -4.02 19.20
C ILE A 160 -9.28 -3.02 19.06
N ILE A 161 -9.60 -2.27 20.11
CA ILE A 161 -10.60 -1.20 20.09
C ILE A 161 -10.20 -0.12 19.08
N PHE A 162 -8.95 0.33 19.11
CA PHE A 162 -8.41 1.28 18.13
C PHE A 162 -8.61 0.78 16.70
N GLY A 163 -8.24 -0.48 16.42
CA GLY A 163 -8.35 -1.08 15.10
C GLY A 163 -9.77 -1.11 14.55
N LYS A 164 -10.75 -1.45 15.40
CA LYS A 164 -12.18 -1.53 15.03
C LYS A 164 -12.80 -0.18 14.69
N ARG A 165 -12.25 0.94 15.16
CA ARG A 165 -12.75 2.29 14.81
C ARG A 165 -12.79 2.53 13.31
N LYS A 166 -11.87 1.91 12.55
CA LYS A 166 -11.85 2.08 11.09
C LYS A 166 -13.13 1.64 10.42
N SER A 167 -13.78 0.61 10.95
CA SER A 167 -15.03 0.06 10.43
C SER A 167 -16.27 0.89 10.83
N ASN A 168 -16.12 1.93 11.66
CA ASN A 168 -17.19 2.90 11.91
C ASN A 168 -17.31 3.85 10.70
N LEU A 169 -18.25 3.56 9.80
CA LEU A 169 -18.39 4.20 8.50
C LEU A 169 -19.77 4.84 8.34
N SER A 170 -19.84 5.96 7.61
CA SER A 170 -21.11 6.56 7.19
C SER A 170 -21.98 5.57 6.39
N GLU A 171 -23.30 5.76 6.39
CA GLU A 171 -24.20 4.94 5.58
C GLU A 171 -23.87 5.00 4.08
N GLU A 172 -23.47 6.18 3.60
CA GLU A 172 -23.05 6.37 2.21
C GLU A 172 -21.83 5.49 1.89
N CYS A 173 -20.86 5.43 2.80
CA CYS A 173 -19.66 4.61 2.64
C CYS A 173 -20.01 3.11 2.65
N GLN A 174 -20.91 2.67 3.53
CA GLN A 174 -21.36 1.27 3.60
C GLN A 174 -22.04 0.80 2.31
N ARG A 175 -22.75 1.70 1.60
CA ARG A 175 -23.39 1.40 0.31
C ARG A 175 -22.50 1.67 -0.92
N CYS A 176 -21.27 2.16 -0.71
CA CYS A 176 -20.38 2.56 -1.79
C CYS A 176 -19.78 1.33 -2.52
N LYS A 177 -19.88 1.29 -3.86
CA LYS A 177 -19.28 0.21 -4.68
C LYS A 177 -17.76 0.10 -4.53
N TRP A 178 -17.10 1.16 -4.06
CA TRP A 178 -15.64 1.22 -3.86
C TRP A 178 -15.18 0.82 -2.45
N LEU A 179 -16.10 0.45 -1.56
CA LEU A 179 -15.78 0.16 -0.15
C LEU A 179 -14.68 -0.91 -0.01
N ASN A 180 -14.71 -1.95 -0.83
CA ASN A 180 -13.71 -3.04 -0.76
C ASN A 180 -12.31 -2.63 -1.25
N TYR A 181 -12.16 -1.47 -1.86
CA TYR A 181 -10.87 -0.92 -2.29
C TYR A 181 -10.31 0.08 -1.29
N CYS A 182 -11.15 0.91 -0.67
CA CYS A 182 -10.69 1.96 0.25
C CYS A 182 -10.92 1.67 1.74
N TYR A 183 -11.90 0.83 2.09
CA TYR A 183 -12.37 0.59 3.46
C TYR A 183 -12.58 1.87 4.30
N GLY A 184 -13.10 2.92 3.65
CA GLY A 184 -13.35 4.21 4.27
C GLY A 184 -12.09 5.04 4.55
N ALA A 185 -10.97 4.73 3.91
CA ALA A 185 -9.67 5.39 4.04
C ALA A 185 -9.17 5.49 5.49
N CYS A 186 -8.17 6.33 5.74
CA CYS A 186 -7.65 6.55 7.09
C CYS A 186 -8.69 7.25 7.98
N PRO A 187 -8.93 6.78 9.23
CA PRO A 187 -9.81 7.49 10.18
C PRO A 187 -9.37 8.94 10.46
N ARG A 188 -8.07 9.25 10.33
CA ARG A 188 -7.53 10.60 10.48
C ARG A 188 -8.09 11.60 9.45
N GLU A 189 -8.63 11.10 8.33
CA GLU A 189 -9.25 11.92 7.29
C GLU A 189 -10.74 12.20 7.56
N ARG A 190 -11.32 11.64 8.62
CA ARG A 190 -12.76 11.74 8.91
C ARG A 190 -13.00 12.87 9.91
N LEU A 191 -13.07 14.11 9.40
CA LEU A 191 -13.34 15.29 10.24
C LEU A 191 -14.83 15.40 10.63
N THR A 192 -15.72 14.90 9.78
CA THR A 192 -17.17 14.88 10.00
C THR A 192 -17.76 13.54 9.56
N GLU A 193 -18.86 13.14 10.22
CA GLU A 193 -19.80 12.11 9.73
C GLU A 193 -19.22 10.74 9.38
N ASN A 194 -18.06 10.36 9.95
CA ASN A 194 -17.38 9.09 9.68
C ASN A 194 -17.11 8.82 8.17
N GLN A 195 -16.89 9.89 7.41
CA GLN A 195 -16.52 9.83 5.99
C GLN A 195 -15.24 10.63 5.75
N SER A 196 -14.31 10.06 4.98
CA SER A 196 -13.07 10.76 4.64
C SER A 196 -13.38 12.03 3.84
N GLN A 197 -12.76 13.16 4.23
CA GLN A 197 -12.83 14.41 3.46
C GLN A 197 -12.30 14.26 2.04
N LEU A 198 -11.49 13.22 1.77
CA LEU A 198 -10.93 12.91 0.45
C LEU A 198 -11.75 11.88 -0.33
N CYS A 199 -12.92 11.45 0.20
CA CYS A 199 -13.76 10.41 -0.40
C CYS A 199 -14.09 10.69 -1.88
N LEU A 200 -14.42 11.94 -2.23
CA LEU A 200 -14.67 12.33 -3.62
C LEU A 200 -13.44 12.11 -4.50
N GLY A 201 -12.24 12.44 -4.01
CA GLY A 201 -10.99 12.26 -4.74
C GLY A 201 -10.70 10.79 -5.03
N TYR A 202 -10.88 9.92 -4.03
CA TYR A 202 -10.74 8.47 -4.21
C TYR A 202 -11.78 7.92 -5.19
N LYS A 203 -13.04 8.33 -5.08
CA LYS A 203 -14.08 7.92 -6.03
C LYS A 203 -13.71 8.31 -7.46
N MET A 204 -13.31 9.56 -7.69
CA MET A 204 -12.86 10.02 -9.00
C MET A 204 -11.72 9.17 -9.56
N PHE A 205 -10.74 8.85 -8.73
CA PHE A 205 -9.63 7.99 -9.12
C PHE A 205 -10.07 6.56 -9.45
N PHE A 206 -10.89 5.94 -8.61
CA PHE A 206 -11.37 4.57 -8.87
C PHE A 206 -12.21 4.49 -10.14
N GLU A 207 -13.12 5.44 -10.39
CA GLU A 207 -13.87 5.49 -11.66
C GLU A 207 -12.94 5.58 -12.87
N TYR A 208 -11.84 6.33 -12.77
CA TYR A 208 -10.88 6.51 -13.85
C TYR A 208 -9.96 5.28 -14.06
N ALA A 209 -9.50 4.65 -12.98
CA ALA A 209 -8.44 3.65 -13.02
C ALA A 209 -8.96 2.19 -13.04
N ASP A 210 -10.20 1.93 -12.65
CA ASP A 210 -10.70 0.57 -12.38
C ASP A 210 -10.61 -0.39 -13.57
N SER A 211 -10.99 0.06 -14.76
CA SER A 211 -10.93 -0.77 -15.97
C SER A 211 -9.50 -1.19 -16.31
N GLU A 212 -8.55 -0.27 -16.16
CA GLU A 212 -7.13 -0.54 -16.40
C GLU A 212 -6.54 -1.45 -15.33
N LEU A 213 -6.80 -1.18 -14.05
CA LEU A 213 -6.31 -2.01 -12.96
C LEU A 213 -6.85 -3.44 -13.04
N LYS A 214 -8.11 -3.63 -13.46
CA LYS A 214 -8.66 -4.96 -13.79
C LYS A 214 -7.93 -5.62 -14.94
N ALA A 215 -7.62 -4.89 -16.01
CA ALA A 215 -6.89 -5.43 -17.15
C ALA A 215 -5.46 -5.86 -16.77
N LEU A 216 -4.76 -5.03 -15.98
CA LEU A 216 -3.44 -5.34 -15.43
C LEU A 216 -3.50 -6.57 -14.52
N ALA A 217 -4.49 -6.67 -13.65
CA ALA A 217 -4.67 -7.82 -12.77
C ALA A 217 -4.98 -9.11 -13.54
N GLY A 218 -5.78 -9.02 -14.61
CA GLY A 218 -6.02 -10.15 -15.52
C GLY A 218 -4.74 -10.67 -16.17
N LYS A 219 -3.89 -9.77 -16.68
CA LYS A 219 -2.57 -10.12 -17.23
C LYS A 219 -1.68 -10.76 -16.17
N TRP A 220 -1.58 -10.13 -15.00
CA TRP A 220 -0.76 -10.63 -13.89
C TRP A 220 -1.18 -12.04 -13.44
N LYS A 221 -2.48 -12.30 -13.31
CA LYS A 221 -3.01 -13.63 -12.93
C LYS A 221 -2.64 -14.67 -13.98
N ALA A 222 -2.85 -14.36 -15.27
CA ALA A 222 -2.51 -15.27 -16.37
C ALA A 222 -0.99 -15.59 -16.41
N GLU A 223 -0.13 -14.61 -16.15
CA GLU A 223 1.32 -14.81 -16.09
C GLU A 223 1.76 -15.60 -14.86
N THR A 224 1.12 -15.37 -13.71
CA THR A 224 1.45 -16.04 -12.45
C THR A 224 0.98 -17.49 -12.46
N GLU A 225 -0.20 -17.77 -13.01
CA GLU A 225 -0.72 -19.14 -13.22
C GLU A 225 0.17 -19.95 -14.17
N ARG A 226 0.73 -19.31 -15.21
CA ARG A 226 1.72 -19.95 -16.11
C ARG A 226 3.04 -20.27 -15.42
N LYS A 227 3.37 -19.57 -14.33
CA LYS A 227 4.60 -19.77 -13.54
C LYS A 227 4.40 -20.73 -12.35
N VAL A 228 3.19 -21.26 -12.13
CA VAL A 228 2.96 -22.27 -11.09
C VAL A 228 3.82 -23.50 -11.41
N PRO A 229 4.77 -23.90 -10.54
CA PRO A 229 5.52 -25.12 -10.74
C PRO A 229 4.54 -26.30 -10.74
N ILE A 230 4.71 -27.24 -11.66
CA ILE A 230 4.01 -28.53 -11.65
C ILE A 230 4.01 -29.05 -10.21
N LYS A 231 2.81 -29.29 -9.63
CA LYS A 231 2.67 -29.85 -8.29
C LYS A 231 3.57 -31.08 -8.18
N ARG A 232 4.37 -31.17 -7.11
CA ARG A 232 5.27 -32.31 -6.84
C ARG A 232 4.54 -33.67 -6.91
N ASP A 233 3.23 -33.71 -6.67
CA ASP A 233 2.42 -34.92 -6.77
C ASP A 233 2.25 -35.48 -8.19
N ASP A 234 2.36 -34.65 -9.24
CA ASP A 234 2.29 -35.12 -10.64
C ASP A 234 3.63 -35.66 -11.15
N LEU A 235 4.74 -35.31 -10.49
CA LEU A 235 6.06 -35.91 -10.78
C LEU A 235 6.17 -37.35 -10.25
N ASN A 236 5.46 -37.68 -9.17
CA ASN A 236 5.44 -39.03 -8.58
C ASN A 236 4.55 -40.03 -9.32
N LYS A 237 3.77 -39.59 -10.32
CA LYS A 237 2.93 -40.48 -11.14
C LYS A 237 3.57 -40.89 -12.47
N ARG A 238 4.70 -40.30 -12.85
CA ARG A 238 5.47 -40.77 -14.00
C ARG A 238 6.49 -41.79 -13.51
N THR A 239 6.34 -43.05 -13.93
CA THR A 239 7.38 -44.05 -13.77
C THR A 239 8.64 -43.53 -14.47
N PRO A 240 9.72 -43.18 -13.74
CA PRO A 240 10.89 -42.56 -14.35
C PRO A 240 11.52 -43.53 -15.37
N GLY A 241 11.82 -43.03 -16.56
CA GLY A 241 12.53 -43.78 -17.58
C GLY A 241 13.92 -44.17 -17.10
N ARG A 242 14.47 -45.28 -17.63
CA ARG A 242 15.75 -45.87 -17.21
C ARG A 242 16.91 -44.84 -17.15
N ASN A 243 16.88 -43.79 -17.97
CA ASN A 243 17.92 -42.75 -18.03
C ASN A 243 17.51 -41.40 -17.41
N ASP A 244 16.30 -41.25 -16.87
CA ASP A 244 15.81 -39.99 -16.29
C ASP A 244 16.46 -39.70 -14.94
N PRO A 245 16.46 -38.43 -14.46
CA PRO A 245 16.90 -38.08 -13.11
C PRO A 245 16.10 -38.85 -12.05
N CYS A 246 16.80 -39.36 -11.04
CA CYS A 246 16.18 -40.17 -10.00
C CYS A 246 15.29 -39.33 -9.08
N PRO A 247 14.02 -39.72 -8.85
CA PRO A 247 13.06 -38.93 -8.06
C PRO A 247 13.42 -38.80 -6.57
N CYS A 248 14.37 -39.59 -6.05
CA CYS A 248 14.85 -39.48 -4.67
C CYS A 248 15.77 -38.25 -4.43
N GLY A 249 16.05 -37.45 -5.45
CA GLY A 249 16.87 -36.23 -5.32
C GLY A 249 18.37 -36.47 -5.26
N SER A 250 18.85 -37.69 -5.56
CA SER A 250 20.28 -38.05 -5.52
C SER A 250 21.15 -37.44 -6.63
N GLY A 251 20.53 -36.80 -7.63
CA GLY A 251 21.23 -36.27 -8.82
C GLY A 251 21.71 -37.34 -9.81
N LEU A 252 21.49 -38.63 -9.54
CA LEU A 252 21.86 -39.75 -10.42
C LEU A 252 20.73 -40.12 -11.40
N LYS A 253 21.08 -40.81 -12.51
CA LYS A 253 20.07 -41.45 -13.39
C LYS A 253 19.36 -42.61 -12.67
N TYR A 254 18.07 -42.81 -12.92
CA TYR A 254 17.23 -43.80 -12.22
C TYR A 254 17.85 -45.20 -12.17
N LYS A 255 18.35 -45.74 -13.30
CA LYS A 255 19.04 -47.05 -13.38
C LYS A 255 20.30 -47.20 -12.52
N LYS A 256 20.89 -46.09 -12.08
CA LYS A 256 22.12 -46.09 -11.26
C LYS A 256 21.83 -45.85 -9.78
N CYS A 257 20.58 -45.57 -9.41
CA CYS A 257 20.13 -45.25 -8.05
C CYS A 257 18.98 -46.19 -7.62
N CYS A 258 17.74 -45.71 -7.56
CA CYS A 258 16.59 -46.48 -7.08
C CYS A 258 16.08 -47.55 -8.06
N GLY A 259 16.47 -47.50 -9.33
CA GLY A 259 16.11 -48.50 -10.35
C GLY A 259 17.15 -49.62 -10.51
N ARG A 260 17.86 -49.97 -9.43
CA ARG A 260 18.73 -51.15 -9.36
C ARG A 260 17.94 -52.37 -8.92
#